data_AF-A0A7V1LGP1-F1
#
_entry.id   AF-A0A7V1LGP1-F1
#
_cell.length_a   1.000
_cell.length_b   1.000
_cell.length_c   1.000
_cell.angle_alpha   90.00
_cell.angle_beta   90.00
_cell.angle_gamma   90.00
#
_symmetry.space_group_name_H-M   'P 1'
#
loop_
_entity.id
_entity.type
_entity.pdbx_description
1 polymer ?
#
loop_
_entity_poly.entity_id
_entity_poly.type
_entity_poly.pdbx_seq_one_letter_code
_entity_poly.pdbx_strand_id
1 'polypeptide(L)'
;MAAKKYKILFVTSEVVPFVKTGGLADVSAALPQMLAEMGHEVRIVVPKYGAVDDRKYKIHEVVRLKDLQVKIGDKDVTFSIKSCFLPGQRVRVQIYFLDNEEYFRSRNSLYSDPLTGKEYSDNDERFTLLSKSVFELISKLGWEPDLIHCNDWQTALIPAYLKTLYKDDELFSKFKTLFTIHNLAYQGEFKKSAFNTFGLDEKLNSESGLLKNGKINLMKSGLLYADVINTVSKTYAEEIRTDDEYGAGLKDILAKRKDDLYGIVNGIDFKVWNPEKDKHIKKKYTIKNLDAKRINKEVLAEKFNFEVSDEIPIIGIIARMYDAKGFDLIKKAFAEIMKLNIQMVLLGTGDQKYHTFFNKMSSKYEGKFACYLGFNDELAHIIESGADMFLMPSQYEPCGLNQMYSLVYGTVPIVRETGGLADTVIRYDENKGDGNGFMFKKYNAEEMLKEIKRAVNIYKDKKIWQKIMKAGMKSDFSWKSSAKKYIDLYKTILNSN
;
A
#
# COMPACT_ATOMS: atom_id res chain seq x y z
N MET A 1 -26.69 -16.05 17.81
CA MET A 1 -26.65 -16.21 16.33
C MET A 1 -25.21 -16.37 15.91
N ALA A 2 -24.88 -17.36 15.07
CA ALA A 2 -23.54 -17.45 14.47
C ALA A 2 -23.30 -16.21 13.58
N ALA A 3 -22.08 -15.67 13.58
CA ALA A 3 -21.74 -14.55 12.70
C ALA A 3 -21.94 -14.95 11.22
N LYS A 4 -22.57 -14.08 10.42
CA LYS A 4 -22.79 -14.34 8.98
C LYS A 4 -21.45 -14.53 8.28
N LYS A 5 -21.32 -15.64 7.53
CA LYS A 5 -20.14 -15.96 6.73
C LYS A 5 -20.28 -15.40 5.31
N TYR A 6 -19.46 -14.41 4.99
CA TYR A 6 -19.32 -13.86 3.64
C TYR A 6 -18.36 -14.64 2.75
N LYS A 7 -18.68 -14.74 1.46
CA LYS A 7 -17.83 -15.21 0.37
C LYS A 7 -17.29 -14.01 -0.41
N ILE A 8 -15.98 -13.82 -0.42
CA ILE A 8 -15.33 -12.66 -1.03
C ILE A 8 -14.37 -13.13 -2.12
N LEU A 9 -14.58 -12.64 -3.34
CA LEU A 9 -13.61 -12.79 -4.43
C LEU A 9 -12.69 -11.57 -4.46
N PHE A 10 -11.46 -11.73 -3.99
CA PHE A 10 -10.46 -10.68 -3.96
C PHE A 10 -9.66 -10.69 -5.26
N VAL A 11 -9.79 -9.66 -6.08
CA VAL A 11 -9.11 -9.56 -7.37
C VAL A 11 -8.01 -8.51 -7.26
N THR A 12 -6.81 -8.85 -7.71
CA THR A 12 -5.62 -8.01 -7.57
C THR A 12 -4.60 -8.31 -8.65
N SER A 13 -3.68 -7.37 -8.89
CA SER A 13 -2.54 -7.56 -9.77
C SER A 13 -1.31 -8.15 -9.07
N GLU A 14 -1.24 -8.09 -7.74
CA GLU A 14 -0.07 -8.56 -7.00
C GLU A 14 -0.42 -9.14 -5.64
N VAL A 15 0.35 -10.14 -5.19
CA VAL A 15 0.15 -10.84 -3.93
C VAL A 15 1.45 -11.51 -3.46
N VAL A 16 1.87 -11.24 -2.23
CA VAL A 16 3.02 -11.94 -1.63
C VAL A 16 2.67 -13.39 -1.25
N PRO A 17 3.61 -14.36 -1.36
CA PRO A 17 5.00 -14.22 -1.77
C PRO A 17 5.25 -14.42 -3.29
N PHE A 18 4.20 -14.37 -4.11
CA PHE A 18 4.29 -14.74 -5.52
C PHE A 18 4.86 -13.62 -6.38
N VAL A 19 4.29 -12.42 -6.27
CA VAL A 19 4.69 -11.22 -7.01
C VAL A 19 4.44 -9.96 -6.18
N LYS A 20 5.39 -9.01 -6.22
CA LYS A 20 5.31 -7.76 -5.46
C LYS A 20 6.02 -6.63 -6.20
N THR A 21 5.34 -5.49 -6.30
CA THR A 21 5.96 -4.21 -6.69
C THR A 21 5.79 -3.16 -5.60
N GLY A 22 4.71 -3.20 -4.83
CA GLY A 22 4.43 -2.22 -3.78
C GLY A 22 3.71 -2.79 -2.58
N GLY A 23 3.02 -1.91 -1.86
CA GLY A 23 2.25 -2.28 -0.66
C GLY A 23 0.96 -3.04 -0.97
N LEU A 24 0.42 -2.94 -2.20
CA LEU A 24 -0.78 -3.68 -2.60
C LEU A 24 -0.56 -5.19 -2.44
N ALA A 25 0.63 -5.71 -2.80
CA ALA A 25 0.93 -7.13 -2.66
C ALA A 25 0.84 -7.63 -1.20
N ASP A 26 1.23 -6.79 -0.24
CA ASP A 26 1.14 -7.11 1.19
C ASP A 26 -0.32 -7.12 1.65
N VAL A 27 -1.12 -6.14 1.21
CA VAL A 27 -2.57 -6.07 1.49
C VAL A 27 -3.28 -7.30 0.92
N SER A 28 -2.99 -7.65 -0.34
CA SER A 28 -3.58 -8.78 -1.06
C SER A 28 -3.31 -10.13 -0.42
N ALA A 29 -2.27 -10.28 0.40
CA ALA A 29 -2.05 -11.50 1.16
C ALA A 29 -2.67 -11.40 2.56
N ALA A 30 -2.42 -10.31 3.25
CA ALA A 30 -2.70 -10.20 4.68
C ALA A 30 -4.19 -9.97 4.99
N LEU A 31 -4.88 -9.14 4.20
CA LEU A 31 -6.32 -8.90 4.40
C LEU A 31 -7.15 -10.15 4.09
N PRO A 32 -7.01 -10.81 2.92
CA PRO A 32 -7.68 -12.09 2.66
C PRO A 32 -7.42 -13.16 3.73
N GLN A 33 -6.16 -13.26 4.19
CA GLN A 33 -5.80 -14.19 5.24
C GLN A 33 -6.54 -13.89 6.55
N MET A 34 -6.54 -12.63 6.99
CA MET A 34 -7.20 -12.24 8.23
C MET A 34 -8.72 -12.42 8.15
N LEU A 35 -9.33 -12.09 7.01
CA LEU A 35 -10.75 -12.34 6.76
C LEU A 35 -11.09 -13.84 6.87
N ALA A 36 -10.25 -14.71 6.30
CA ALA A 36 -10.42 -16.16 6.41
C ALA A 36 -10.24 -16.68 7.85
N GLU A 37 -9.26 -16.16 8.59
CA GLU A 37 -9.08 -16.45 10.02
C GLU A 37 -10.25 -15.98 10.89
N MET A 38 -10.98 -14.95 10.44
CA MET A 38 -12.21 -14.47 11.07
C MET A 38 -13.46 -15.24 10.63
N GLY A 39 -13.32 -16.29 9.82
CA GLY A 39 -14.39 -17.24 9.47
C GLY A 39 -15.05 -16.99 8.11
N HIS A 40 -14.60 -15.99 7.35
CA HIS A 40 -15.09 -15.72 5.99
C HIS A 40 -14.47 -16.68 4.96
N GLU A 41 -15.12 -16.88 3.81
CA GLU A 41 -14.51 -17.61 2.70
C GLU A 41 -13.95 -16.61 1.70
N VAL A 42 -12.62 -16.63 1.53
CA VAL A 42 -11.94 -15.71 0.63
C VAL A 42 -11.20 -16.49 -0.44
N ARG A 43 -11.34 -16.05 -1.69
CA ARG A 43 -10.59 -16.55 -2.84
C ARG A 43 -9.89 -15.38 -3.51
N ILE A 44 -8.67 -15.58 -3.95
CA ILE A 44 -7.86 -14.54 -4.60
C ILE A 44 -7.73 -14.88 -6.09
N VAL A 45 -7.85 -13.87 -6.96
CA VAL A 45 -7.52 -13.96 -8.39
C VAL A 45 -6.38 -13.00 -8.69
N VAL A 46 -5.33 -13.51 -9.32
CA VAL A 46 -4.14 -12.74 -9.70
C VAL A 46 -3.57 -13.25 -11.03
N PRO A 47 -2.93 -12.40 -11.86
CA PRO A 47 -2.22 -12.89 -13.04
C PRO A 47 -1.01 -13.76 -12.70
N LYS A 48 -0.73 -14.74 -13.58
CA LYS A 48 0.43 -15.62 -13.49
C LYS A 48 1.62 -15.05 -14.26
N TYR A 49 2.31 -14.09 -13.66
CA TYR A 49 3.53 -13.53 -14.25
C TYR A 49 4.65 -14.58 -14.36
N GLY A 50 5.61 -14.37 -15.26
CA GLY A 50 6.77 -15.24 -15.47
C GLY A 50 7.63 -15.45 -14.22
N ALA A 51 7.62 -14.48 -13.30
CA ALA A 51 8.32 -14.58 -12.02
C ALA A 51 7.70 -15.58 -11.01
N VAL A 52 6.49 -16.08 -11.29
CA VAL A 52 5.80 -17.03 -10.41
C VAL A 52 6.23 -18.47 -10.73
N ASP A 53 6.95 -19.09 -9.79
CA ASP A 53 7.43 -20.47 -9.90
C ASP A 53 6.36 -21.49 -9.46
N ASP A 54 5.90 -22.30 -10.43
CA ASP A 54 4.86 -23.31 -10.22
C ASP A 54 5.30 -24.41 -9.24
N ARG A 55 6.55 -24.85 -9.32
CA ARG A 55 7.07 -25.95 -8.49
C ARG A 55 7.27 -25.50 -7.06
N LYS A 56 7.88 -24.33 -6.87
CA LYS A 56 8.12 -23.73 -5.55
C LYS A 56 6.83 -23.58 -4.76
N TYR A 57 5.77 -23.13 -5.41
CA TYR A 57 4.49 -22.85 -4.75
C TYR A 57 3.42 -23.92 -4.92
N LYS A 58 3.74 -25.05 -5.57
CA LYS A 58 2.80 -26.16 -5.82
C LYS A 58 1.54 -25.66 -6.52
N ILE A 59 1.72 -24.92 -7.61
CA ILE A 59 0.63 -24.41 -8.43
C ILE A 59 0.17 -25.53 -9.36
N HIS A 60 -1.13 -25.83 -9.30
CA HIS A 60 -1.73 -26.95 -10.02
C HIS A 60 -2.71 -26.48 -11.08
N GLU A 61 -2.77 -27.21 -12.20
CA GLU A 61 -3.82 -27.03 -13.18
C GLU A 61 -5.19 -27.39 -12.60
N VAL A 62 -6.22 -26.67 -13.03
CA VAL A 62 -7.61 -26.99 -12.72
C VAL A 62 -8.28 -27.40 -14.02
N VAL A 63 -8.58 -28.69 -14.17
CA VAL A 63 -9.04 -29.30 -15.45
C VAL A 63 -10.20 -28.53 -16.09
N ARG A 64 -11.20 -28.12 -15.30
CA ARG A 64 -12.38 -27.39 -15.81
C ARG A 64 -12.13 -25.92 -16.16
N LEU A 65 -10.94 -25.40 -15.84
CA LEU A 65 -10.52 -24.02 -16.09
C LEU A 65 -9.34 -23.96 -17.07
N LYS A 66 -9.22 -24.95 -17.94
CA LYS A 66 -8.19 -25.01 -18.97
C LYS A 66 -8.72 -24.49 -20.31
N ASP A 67 -7.86 -23.82 -21.06
CA ASP A 67 -8.09 -23.38 -22.45
C ASP A 67 -9.41 -22.63 -22.65
N LEU A 68 -9.77 -21.79 -21.67
CA LEU A 68 -10.91 -20.88 -21.73
C LEU A 68 -10.63 -19.77 -22.75
N GLN A 69 -11.68 -19.29 -23.42
CA GLN A 69 -11.55 -18.30 -24.49
C GLN A 69 -12.40 -17.07 -24.21
N VAL A 70 -11.83 -15.89 -24.42
CA VAL A 70 -12.54 -14.61 -24.39
C VAL A 70 -12.06 -13.72 -25.54
N LYS A 71 -12.90 -12.75 -25.93
CA LYS A 71 -12.51 -11.73 -26.89
C LYS A 71 -11.86 -10.52 -26.22
N ILE A 72 -10.73 -10.07 -26.77
CA ILE A 72 -10.08 -8.79 -26.45
C ILE A 72 -9.94 -8.00 -27.74
N GLY A 73 -10.80 -7.01 -27.91
CA GLY A 73 -11.08 -6.44 -29.23
C GLY A 73 -11.48 -7.54 -30.21
N ASP A 74 -10.77 -7.61 -31.33
CA ASP A 74 -11.01 -8.61 -32.38
C ASP A 74 -10.22 -9.92 -32.18
N LYS A 75 -9.41 -10.03 -31.11
CA LYS A 75 -8.57 -11.20 -30.84
C LYS A 75 -9.31 -12.21 -29.96
N ASP A 76 -9.31 -13.47 -30.38
CA ASP A 76 -9.67 -14.59 -29.50
C ASP A 76 -8.46 -14.95 -28.64
N VAL A 77 -8.56 -14.70 -27.34
CA VAL A 77 -7.48 -14.93 -26.38
C VAL A 77 -7.80 -16.16 -25.56
N THR A 78 -6.91 -17.16 -25.63
CA THR A 78 -6.99 -18.37 -24.80
C THR A 78 -6.21 -18.19 -23.51
N PHE A 79 -6.76 -18.63 -22.40
CA PHE A 79 -6.10 -18.64 -21.10
C PHE A 79 -6.53 -19.86 -20.28
N SER A 80 -5.76 -20.17 -19.25
CA SER A 80 -6.11 -21.17 -18.25
C SER A 80 -6.11 -20.54 -16.86
N ILE A 81 -6.71 -21.21 -15.89
CA ILE A 81 -6.60 -20.82 -14.49
C ILE A 81 -5.99 -21.97 -13.70
N LYS A 82 -4.84 -21.67 -13.09
CA LYS A 82 -4.17 -22.56 -12.16
C LYS A 82 -4.50 -22.17 -10.73
N SER A 83 -4.22 -23.03 -9.77
CA SER A 83 -4.58 -22.75 -8.39
C SER A 83 -3.59 -23.32 -7.38
N CYS A 84 -3.48 -22.65 -6.24
CA CYS A 84 -2.79 -23.14 -5.04
C CYS A 84 -3.40 -22.49 -3.80
N PHE A 85 -2.83 -22.78 -2.62
CA PHE A 85 -3.16 -22.06 -1.39
C PHE A 85 -2.09 -21.04 -1.05
N LEU A 86 -2.49 -19.95 -0.37
CA LEU A 86 -1.54 -19.00 0.21
C LEU A 86 -0.59 -19.74 1.20
N PRO A 87 0.74 -19.67 1.02
CA PRO A 87 1.68 -20.43 1.84
C PRO A 87 1.76 -19.96 3.30
N GLY A 88 2.01 -20.90 4.23
CA GLY A 88 2.43 -20.59 5.61
C GLY A 88 1.31 -20.08 6.53
N GLN A 89 0.05 -20.37 6.20
CA GLN A 89 -1.11 -19.79 6.88
C GLN A 89 -1.89 -20.79 7.73
N ARG A 90 -2.52 -20.27 8.81
CA ARG A 90 -3.33 -21.07 9.75
C ARG A 90 -4.60 -21.60 9.10
N VAL A 91 -5.19 -20.79 8.24
CA VAL A 91 -6.39 -21.11 7.45
C VAL A 91 -6.00 -21.04 5.98
N ARG A 92 -6.51 -21.98 5.18
CA ARG A 92 -6.25 -22.05 3.75
C ARG A 92 -7.04 -20.98 3.00
N VAL A 93 -6.34 -20.09 2.30
CA VAL A 93 -6.92 -19.15 1.33
C VAL A 93 -6.58 -19.64 -0.07
N GLN A 94 -7.61 -19.89 -0.88
CA GLN A 94 -7.44 -20.38 -2.24
C GLN A 94 -7.04 -19.22 -3.16
N ILE A 95 -6.02 -19.44 -3.98
CA ILE A 95 -5.55 -18.50 -4.99
C ILE A 95 -5.75 -19.13 -6.37
N TYR A 96 -6.21 -18.31 -7.31
CA TYR A 96 -6.37 -18.61 -8.72
C TYR A 96 -5.44 -17.71 -9.53
N PHE A 97 -4.63 -18.34 -10.37
CA PHE A 97 -3.64 -17.71 -11.23
C PHE A 97 -4.16 -17.71 -12.66
N LEU A 98 -4.43 -16.52 -13.19
CA LEU A 98 -4.74 -16.33 -14.61
C LEU A 98 -3.48 -16.60 -15.43
N ASP A 99 -3.47 -17.74 -16.10
CA ASP A 99 -2.36 -18.23 -16.89
C ASP A 99 -2.57 -17.95 -18.39
N ASN A 100 -1.79 -17.03 -18.93
CA ASN A 100 -1.69 -16.76 -20.36
C ASN A 100 -0.21 -16.54 -20.73
N GLU A 101 0.24 -17.17 -21.81
CA GLU A 101 1.65 -17.15 -22.23
C GLU A 101 2.09 -15.74 -22.64
N GLU A 102 1.36 -15.12 -23.56
CA GLU A 102 1.73 -13.86 -24.21
C GLU A 102 1.71 -12.66 -23.26
N TYR A 103 0.63 -12.52 -22.50
CA TYR A 103 0.37 -11.36 -21.65
C TYR A 103 1.05 -11.41 -20.29
N PHE A 104 1.30 -12.61 -19.74
CA PHE A 104 1.79 -12.71 -18.36
C PHE A 104 3.04 -13.58 -18.22
N ARG A 105 3.04 -14.82 -18.68
CA ARG A 105 4.19 -15.72 -18.43
C ARG A 105 5.46 -15.32 -19.16
N SER A 106 5.35 -14.70 -20.34
CA SER A 106 6.51 -14.20 -21.09
C SER A 106 7.27 -13.04 -20.39
N ARG A 107 6.76 -12.53 -19.25
CA ARG A 107 7.28 -11.32 -18.57
C ARG A 107 7.47 -11.54 -17.09
N ASN A 108 8.66 -11.20 -16.60
CA ASN A 108 9.00 -11.31 -15.18
C ASN A 108 8.50 -10.12 -14.34
N SER A 109 8.19 -8.98 -14.95
CA SER A 109 7.67 -7.80 -14.26
C SER A 109 6.19 -7.57 -14.55
N LEU A 110 5.55 -6.75 -13.71
CA LEU A 110 4.10 -6.61 -13.71
C LEU A 110 3.59 -5.60 -14.73
N TYR A 111 4.11 -4.37 -14.72
CA TYR A 111 3.54 -3.25 -15.50
C TYR A 111 4.50 -2.66 -16.53
N SER A 112 5.81 -2.73 -16.26
CA SER A 112 6.84 -2.07 -17.06
C SER A 112 8.02 -2.99 -17.27
N ASP A 113 8.71 -2.80 -18.38
CA ASP A 113 9.97 -3.48 -18.65
C ASP A 113 11.03 -3.03 -17.62
N PRO A 114 11.67 -3.97 -16.91
CA PRO A 114 12.59 -3.63 -15.82
C PRO A 114 13.91 -3.03 -16.30
N LEU A 115 14.27 -3.21 -17.58
CA LEU A 115 15.51 -2.67 -18.16
C LEU A 115 15.31 -1.23 -18.65
N THR A 116 14.17 -0.97 -19.29
CA THR A 116 13.87 0.34 -19.90
C THR A 116 13.02 1.25 -19.00
N GLY A 117 12.33 0.68 -18.01
CA GLY A 117 11.36 1.37 -17.16
C GLY A 117 10.06 1.76 -17.89
N LYS A 118 9.92 1.45 -19.17
CA LYS A 118 8.73 1.79 -19.97
C LYS A 118 7.58 0.83 -19.65
N GLU A 119 6.38 1.37 -19.50
CA GLU A 119 5.17 0.56 -19.36
C GLU A 119 4.96 -0.32 -20.59
N TYR A 120 4.43 -1.52 -20.37
CA TYR A 120 4.04 -2.41 -21.44
C TYR A 120 2.86 -1.82 -22.21
N SER A 121 2.99 -1.77 -23.55
CA SER A 121 2.03 -1.10 -24.44
C SER A 121 0.65 -1.76 -24.51
N ASP A 122 0.57 -3.02 -24.10
CA ASP A 122 -0.62 -3.88 -24.09
C ASP A 122 -1.21 -4.04 -22.67
N ASN A 123 -0.83 -3.19 -21.71
CA ASN A 123 -1.38 -3.22 -20.35
C ASN A 123 -2.92 -3.12 -20.33
N ASP A 124 -3.50 -2.37 -21.27
CA ASP A 124 -4.94 -2.32 -21.50
C ASP A 124 -5.53 -3.70 -21.82
N GLU A 125 -4.94 -4.44 -22.77
CA GLU A 125 -5.35 -5.81 -23.11
C GLU A 125 -5.15 -6.79 -21.93
N ARG A 126 -4.01 -6.71 -21.25
CA ARG A 126 -3.65 -7.62 -20.15
C ARG A 126 -4.66 -7.54 -19.00
N PHE A 127 -4.98 -6.34 -18.56
CA PHE A 127 -5.89 -6.15 -17.43
C PHE A 127 -7.38 -6.22 -17.83
N THR A 128 -7.66 -6.11 -19.13
CA THR A 128 -8.93 -6.58 -19.71
C THR A 128 -9.07 -8.09 -19.58
N LEU A 129 -8.03 -8.87 -19.91
CA LEU A 129 -8.04 -10.33 -19.73
C LEU A 129 -8.28 -10.70 -18.26
N LEU A 130 -7.58 -10.03 -17.32
CA LEU A 130 -7.81 -10.24 -15.89
C LEU A 130 -9.28 -10.04 -15.52
N SER A 131 -9.85 -8.91 -15.93
CA SER A 131 -11.23 -8.56 -15.61
C SER A 131 -12.24 -9.54 -16.21
N LYS A 132 -12.06 -9.97 -17.47
CA LYS A 132 -12.94 -10.96 -18.12
C LYS A 132 -12.80 -12.36 -17.53
N SER A 133 -11.57 -12.76 -17.14
CA SER A 133 -11.31 -14.09 -16.58
C SER A 133 -12.08 -14.36 -15.27
N VAL A 134 -12.43 -13.31 -14.53
CA VAL A 134 -13.21 -13.41 -13.29
C VAL A 134 -14.61 -13.98 -13.54
N PHE A 135 -15.26 -13.58 -14.63
CA PHE A 135 -16.60 -14.05 -14.99
C PHE A 135 -16.56 -15.52 -15.42
N GLU A 136 -15.59 -15.88 -16.26
CA GLU A 136 -15.35 -17.28 -16.65
C GLU A 136 -15.03 -18.16 -15.44
N LEU A 137 -14.20 -17.67 -14.51
CA LEU A 137 -13.87 -18.38 -13.28
C LEU A 137 -15.11 -18.68 -12.44
N ILE A 138 -15.95 -17.67 -12.17
CA ILE A 138 -17.16 -17.82 -11.35
C ILE A 138 -18.11 -18.83 -12.02
N SER A 139 -18.37 -18.66 -13.32
CA SER A 139 -19.26 -19.53 -14.10
C SER A 139 -18.80 -20.99 -14.07
N LYS A 140 -17.51 -21.26 -14.33
CA LYS A 140 -16.98 -22.63 -14.41
C LYS A 140 -16.79 -23.30 -13.04
N LEU A 141 -16.56 -22.53 -11.98
CA LEU A 141 -16.43 -23.09 -10.63
C LEU A 141 -17.76 -23.43 -9.99
N GLY A 142 -18.85 -22.74 -10.36
CA GLY A 142 -20.12 -22.79 -9.62
C GLY A 142 -19.97 -22.26 -8.19
N TRP A 143 -18.95 -21.43 -7.94
CA TRP A 143 -18.74 -20.78 -6.66
C TRP A 143 -19.11 -19.31 -6.79
N GLU A 144 -20.21 -18.94 -6.17
CA GLU A 144 -20.77 -17.60 -6.23
C GLU A 144 -20.30 -16.77 -5.03
N PRO A 145 -19.51 -15.69 -5.24
CA PRO A 145 -19.17 -14.76 -4.17
C PRO A 145 -20.39 -13.92 -3.78
N ASP A 146 -20.44 -13.46 -2.53
CA ASP A 146 -21.38 -12.41 -2.14
C ASP A 146 -20.88 -11.04 -2.65
N LEU A 147 -19.56 -10.87 -2.70
CA LEU A 147 -18.89 -9.61 -3.05
C LEU A 147 -17.64 -9.87 -3.89
N ILE A 148 -17.43 -9.05 -4.92
CA ILE A 148 -16.14 -8.97 -5.63
C ILE A 148 -15.38 -7.72 -5.14
N HIS A 149 -14.22 -7.94 -4.53
CA HIS A 149 -13.35 -6.89 -4.02
C HIS A 149 -12.24 -6.63 -5.05
N CYS A 150 -12.38 -5.54 -5.77
CA CYS A 150 -11.49 -5.07 -6.84
C CYS A 150 -10.44 -4.12 -6.25
N ASN A 151 -9.17 -4.32 -6.58
CA ASN A 151 -8.06 -3.49 -6.10
C ASN A 151 -7.37 -2.78 -7.27
N ASP A 152 -7.33 -1.44 -7.21
CA ASP A 152 -6.72 -0.54 -8.18
C ASP A 152 -7.19 -0.70 -9.65
N TRP A 153 -6.65 0.14 -10.52
CA TRP A 153 -7.06 0.28 -11.92
C TRP A 153 -7.04 -1.02 -12.73
N GLN A 154 -6.18 -1.98 -12.35
CA GLN A 154 -6.02 -3.28 -13.00
C GLN A 154 -7.29 -4.15 -12.96
N THR A 155 -8.19 -3.85 -12.02
CA THR A 155 -9.44 -4.60 -11.80
C THR A 155 -10.68 -3.74 -12.05
N ALA A 156 -10.49 -2.51 -12.51
CA ALA A 156 -11.53 -1.48 -12.58
C ALA A 156 -12.55 -1.67 -13.72
N LEU A 157 -12.32 -2.62 -14.62
CA LEU A 157 -13.31 -3.03 -15.63
C LEU A 157 -14.35 -4.02 -15.07
N ILE A 158 -14.06 -4.71 -13.97
CA ILE A 158 -14.99 -5.69 -13.39
C ILE A 158 -16.32 -5.04 -12.98
N PRO A 159 -16.34 -3.91 -12.24
CA PRO A 159 -17.60 -3.25 -11.92
C PRO A 159 -18.33 -2.75 -13.16
N ALA A 160 -17.60 -2.24 -14.16
CA ALA A 160 -18.20 -1.79 -15.41
C ALA A 160 -18.88 -2.95 -16.16
N TYR A 161 -18.24 -4.12 -16.26
CA TYR A 161 -18.85 -5.30 -16.86
C TYR A 161 -20.10 -5.75 -16.12
N LEU A 162 -20.07 -5.79 -14.78
CA LEU A 162 -21.23 -6.12 -13.97
C LEU A 162 -22.42 -5.19 -14.21
N LYS A 163 -22.18 -3.88 -14.23
CA LYS A 163 -23.25 -2.87 -14.37
C LYS A 163 -23.74 -2.65 -15.80
N THR A 164 -23.06 -3.22 -16.79
CA THR A 164 -23.37 -2.97 -18.21
C THR A 164 -23.65 -4.26 -18.96
N LEU A 165 -22.63 -5.09 -19.19
CA LEU A 165 -22.74 -6.32 -19.96
C LEU A 165 -23.56 -7.39 -19.23
N TYR A 166 -23.39 -7.49 -17.91
CA TYR A 166 -23.99 -8.54 -17.09
C TYR A 166 -25.13 -8.04 -16.19
N LYS A 167 -25.67 -6.84 -16.46
CA LYS A 167 -26.67 -6.20 -15.61
C LYS A 167 -27.98 -7.00 -15.51
N ASP A 168 -28.34 -7.73 -16.57
CA ASP A 168 -29.56 -8.53 -16.68
C ASP A 168 -29.27 -10.05 -16.61
N ASP A 169 -28.01 -10.43 -16.35
CA ASP A 169 -27.61 -11.83 -16.24
C ASP A 169 -28.00 -12.40 -14.87
N GLU A 170 -28.68 -13.55 -14.85
CA GLU A 170 -29.22 -14.16 -13.62
C GLU A 170 -28.13 -14.51 -12.59
N LEU A 171 -26.95 -14.92 -13.05
CA LEU A 171 -25.83 -15.27 -12.19
C LEU A 171 -25.08 -14.03 -11.71
N PHE A 172 -24.82 -13.08 -12.60
CA PHE A 172 -23.88 -11.98 -12.31
C PHE A 172 -24.54 -10.73 -11.74
N SER A 173 -25.79 -10.42 -12.08
CA SER A 173 -26.49 -9.20 -11.66
C SER A 173 -26.64 -9.05 -10.14
N LYS A 174 -26.59 -10.17 -9.39
CA LYS A 174 -26.68 -10.20 -7.93
C LYS A 174 -25.38 -9.82 -7.20
N PHE A 175 -24.24 -9.83 -7.87
CA PHE A 175 -22.96 -9.56 -7.21
C PHE A 175 -22.76 -8.07 -6.96
N LYS A 176 -22.37 -7.73 -5.73
CA LYS A 176 -21.93 -6.38 -5.36
C LYS A 176 -20.40 -6.26 -5.49
N THR A 177 -19.93 -5.03 -5.64
CA THR A 177 -18.52 -4.70 -5.82
C THR A 177 -18.01 -3.70 -4.78
N LEU A 178 -16.83 -3.98 -4.22
CA LEU A 178 -16.02 -2.99 -3.52
C LEU A 178 -14.80 -2.68 -4.39
N PHE A 179 -14.54 -1.40 -4.65
CA PHE A 179 -13.35 -0.96 -5.36
C PHE A 179 -12.40 -0.20 -4.43
N THR A 180 -11.21 -0.74 -4.19
CA THR A 180 -10.18 -0.11 -3.34
C THR A 180 -9.16 0.64 -4.18
N ILE A 181 -8.99 1.92 -3.84
CA ILE A 181 -7.91 2.79 -4.34
C ILE A 181 -6.74 2.70 -3.36
N HIS A 182 -5.61 2.16 -3.79
CA HIS A 182 -4.37 2.17 -2.99
C HIS A 182 -3.50 3.38 -3.31
N ASN A 183 -3.55 3.87 -4.55
CA ASN A 183 -2.80 5.05 -4.97
C ASN A 183 -3.36 5.69 -6.26
N LEU A 184 -3.86 6.93 -6.19
CA LEU A 184 -4.36 7.67 -7.36
C LEU A 184 -3.27 8.15 -8.34
N ALA A 185 -1.99 8.02 -7.99
CA ALA A 185 -0.90 8.35 -8.92
C ALA A 185 -0.86 7.40 -10.14
N TYR A 186 -1.41 6.18 -10.01
CA TYR A 186 -1.47 5.19 -11.09
C TYR A 186 -2.91 4.90 -11.46
N GLN A 187 -3.35 5.39 -12.62
CA GLN A 187 -4.77 5.36 -13.00
C GLN A 187 -5.11 4.43 -14.18
N GLY A 188 -4.10 3.80 -14.79
CA GLY A 188 -4.29 3.05 -16.04
C GLY A 188 -4.78 3.98 -17.16
N GLU A 189 -3.94 4.94 -17.55
CA GLU A 189 -4.27 5.90 -18.60
C GLU A 189 -3.77 5.42 -19.96
N PHE A 190 -4.69 5.27 -20.93
CA PHE A 190 -4.39 4.72 -22.24
C PHE A 190 -4.86 5.64 -23.37
N LYS A 191 -4.37 5.42 -24.58
CA LYS A 191 -4.90 6.10 -25.77
C LYS A 191 -6.38 5.75 -25.94
N LYS A 192 -7.17 6.66 -26.53
CA LYS A 192 -8.60 6.44 -26.80
C LYS A 192 -8.89 5.12 -27.51
N SER A 193 -8.01 4.69 -28.44
CA SER A 193 -8.14 3.44 -29.18
C SER A 193 -8.13 2.18 -28.30
N ALA A 194 -7.60 2.25 -27.08
CA ALA A 194 -7.60 1.13 -26.12
C ALA A 194 -9.03 0.67 -25.78
N PHE A 195 -10.02 1.57 -25.87
CA PHE A 195 -11.42 1.26 -25.60
C PHE A 195 -11.93 0.05 -26.40
N ASN A 196 -11.47 -0.09 -27.64
CA ASN A 196 -11.85 -1.17 -28.55
C ASN A 196 -11.48 -2.55 -27.98
N THR A 197 -10.48 -2.64 -27.10
CA THR A 197 -10.06 -3.91 -26.50
C THR A 197 -11.02 -4.40 -25.42
N PHE A 198 -11.79 -3.50 -24.80
CA PHE A 198 -12.57 -3.80 -23.60
C PHE A 198 -13.87 -4.55 -23.88
N GLY A 199 -14.43 -4.42 -25.09
CA GLY A 199 -15.73 -5.01 -25.44
C GLY A 199 -16.89 -4.43 -24.62
N LEU A 200 -16.87 -3.13 -24.35
CA LEU A 200 -17.94 -2.37 -23.71
C LEU A 200 -18.80 -1.65 -24.78
N ASP A 201 -20.01 -1.22 -24.41
CA ASP A 201 -20.87 -0.39 -25.28
C ASP A 201 -20.15 0.94 -25.62
N GLU A 202 -20.10 1.29 -26.90
CA GLU A 202 -19.44 2.48 -27.44
C GLU A 202 -19.89 3.79 -26.77
N LYS A 203 -21.10 3.84 -26.20
CA LYS A 203 -21.56 4.99 -25.39
C LYS A 203 -20.63 5.32 -24.22
N LEU A 204 -19.91 4.32 -23.70
CA LEU A 204 -18.94 4.50 -22.62
C LEU A 204 -17.59 5.07 -23.10
N ASN A 205 -17.36 5.16 -24.42
CA ASN A 205 -16.21 5.82 -25.03
C ASN A 205 -16.38 7.36 -25.09
N SER A 206 -16.73 7.94 -23.94
CA SER A 206 -17.13 9.34 -23.80
C SER A 206 -16.56 9.94 -22.51
N GLU A 207 -16.56 11.28 -22.39
CA GLU A 207 -16.10 11.99 -21.18
C GLU A 207 -17.05 11.77 -19.99
N SER A 208 -18.31 11.39 -20.22
CA SER A 208 -19.20 10.90 -19.16
C SER A 208 -18.92 9.44 -18.78
N GLY A 209 -18.39 8.64 -19.72
CA GLY A 209 -17.90 7.28 -19.50
C GLY A 209 -16.42 7.23 -19.12
N LEU A 210 -15.62 6.48 -19.88
CA LEU A 210 -14.24 6.13 -19.52
C LEU A 210 -13.18 7.15 -19.96
N LEU A 211 -13.53 8.17 -20.76
CA LEU A 211 -12.56 9.18 -21.19
C LEU A 211 -12.30 10.22 -20.11
N LYS A 212 -11.05 10.64 -19.99
CA LYS A 212 -10.60 11.77 -19.17
C LYS A 212 -9.56 12.51 -19.99
N ASN A 213 -9.86 13.75 -20.39
CA ASN A 213 -8.96 14.58 -21.20
C ASN A 213 -8.54 13.87 -22.50
N GLY A 214 -9.50 13.23 -23.19
CA GLY A 214 -9.26 12.53 -24.46
C GLY A 214 -8.51 11.19 -24.37
N LYS A 215 -8.16 10.73 -23.17
CA LYS A 215 -7.54 9.42 -22.91
C LYS A 215 -8.50 8.51 -22.16
N ILE A 216 -8.34 7.20 -22.32
CA ILE A 216 -9.02 6.22 -21.47
C ILE A 216 -8.39 6.27 -20.07
N ASN A 217 -9.21 6.16 -19.03
CA ASN A 217 -8.77 6.08 -17.65
C ASN A 217 -9.49 4.93 -16.93
N LEU A 218 -8.77 3.85 -16.61
CA LEU A 218 -9.39 2.68 -15.99
C LEU A 218 -9.75 2.92 -14.53
N MET A 219 -8.98 3.68 -13.76
CA MET A 219 -9.36 4.08 -12.40
C MET A 219 -10.75 4.74 -12.39
N LYS A 220 -10.99 5.67 -13.33
CA LYS A 220 -12.30 6.30 -13.52
C LYS A 220 -13.43 5.28 -13.72
N SER A 221 -13.20 4.22 -14.49
CA SER A 221 -14.18 3.12 -14.66
C SER A 221 -14.57 2.52 -13.31
N GLY A 222 -13.59 2.18 -12.48
CA GLY A 222 -13.84 1.62 -11.14
C GLY A 222 -14.67 2.55 -10.27
N LEU A 223 -14.34 3.85 -10.29
CA LEU A 223 -15.07 4.88 -9.53
C LEU A 223 -16.50 5.12 -10.02
N LEU A 224 -16.77 4.94 -11.32
CA LEU A 224 -18.10 5.17 -11.87
C LEU A 224 -19.04 3.99 -11.59
N TYR A 225 -18.54 2.75 -11.68
CA TYR A 225 -19.40 1.56 -11.73
C TYR A 225 -19.38 0.69 -10.48
N ALA A 226 -18.42 0.88 -9.55
CA ALA A 226 -18.43 0.15 -8.29
C ALA A 226 -19.62 0.54 -7.40
N ASP A 227 -20.18 -0.43 -6.67
CA ASP A 227 -21.25 -0.18 -5.70
C ASP A 227 -20.72 0.69 -4.55
N VAL A 228 -19.54 0.35 -4.02
CA VAL A 228 -18.86 1.12 -2.98
C VAL A 228 -17.39 1.26 -3.30
N ILE A 229 -16.80 2.37 -2.89
CA ILE A 229 -15.39 2.71 -3.05
C ILE A 229 -14.75 2.80 -1.67
N ASN A 230 -13.54 2.29 -1.53
CA ASN A 230 -12.72 2.66 -0.37
C ASN A 230 -11.31 3.05 -0.78
N THR A 231 -10.63 3.74 0.12
CA THR A 231 -9.18 3.94 0.06
C THR A 231 -8.56 3.62 1.40
N VAL A 232 -7.24 3.70 1.47
CA VAL A 232 -6.40 3.16 2.54
C VAL A 232 -6.20 4.13 3.72
N SER A 233 -7.05 5.16 3.83
CA SER A 233 -7.08 6.16 4.91
C SER A 233 -8.36 6.99 4.87
N LYS A 234 -8.85 7.44 6.03
CA LYS A 234 -9.97 8.39 6.15
C LYS A 234 -9.55 9.77 5.72
N THR A 235 -8.44 10.29 6.23
CA THR A 235 -7.93 11.59 5.80
C THR A 235 -7.64 11.60 4.30
N TYR A 236 -7.07 10.53 3.75
CA TYR A 236 -6.84 10.45 2.30
C TYR A 236 -8.15 10.43 1.51
N ALA A 237 -9.19 9.72 1.99
CA ALA A 237 -10.51 9.73 1.36
C ALA A 237 -11.09 11.16 1.26
N GLU A 238 -10.85 11.98 2.28
CA GLU A 238 -11.25 13.39 2.30
C GLU A 238 -10.38 14.25 1.37
N GLU A 239 -9.06 14.07 1.41
CA GLU A 239 -8.10 14.79 0.57
C GLU A 239 -8.40 14.60 -0.92
N ILE A 240 -8.57 13.35 -1.39
CA ILE A 240 -8.77 13.05 -2.81
C ILE A 240 -10.09 13.57 -3.38
N ARG A 241 -11.07 13.88 -2.53
CA ARG A 241 -12.37 14.42 -2.94
C ARG A 241 -12.46 15.94 -2.79
N THR A 242 -11.53 16.59 -2.09
CA THR A 242 -11.55 18.05 -1.87
C THR A 242 -10.41 18.80 -2.52
N ASP A 243 -9.28 18.15 -2.79
CA ASP A 243 -8.07 18.77 -3.33
C ASP A 243 -7.79 18.28 -4.76
N ASP A 244 -7.47 19.21 -5.66
CA ASP A 244 -7.24 18.89 -7.09
C ASP A 244 -5.93 18.13 -7.33
N GLU A 245 -4.88 18.43 -6.56
CA GLU A 245 -3.59 17.77 -6.66
C GLU A 245 -3.72 16.32 -6.15
N TYR A 246 -4.37 16.12 -5.00
CA TYR A 246 -4.59 14.78 -4.44
C TYR A 246 -5.63 13.97 -5.20
N GLY A 247 -6.69 14.61 -5.69
CA GLY A 247 -7.69 13.98 -6.53
C GLY A 247 -7.16 13.56 -7.90
N ALA A 248 -5.99 14.06 -8.32
CA ALA A 248 -5.29 13.69 -9.56
C ALA A 248 -6.20 13.70 -10.81
N GLY A 249 -7.07 14.70 -10.89
CA GLY A 249 -8.08 14.89 -11.95
C GLY A 249 -9.32 13.98 -11.84
N LEU A 250 -9.50 13.25 -10.75
CA LEU A 250 -10.68 12.43 -10.43
C LEU A 250 -11.49 13.00 -9.25
N LYS A 251 -11.08 14.17 -8.71
CA LYS A 251 -11.70 14.86 -7.56
C LYS A 251 -13.22 14.94 -7.68
N ASP A 252 -13.72 15.43 -8.81
CA ASP A 252 -15.16 15.67 -8.99
C ASP A 252 -15.99 14.38 -8.97
N ILE A 253 -15.43 13.28 -9.44
CA ILE A 253 -16.09 11.96 -9.43
C ILE A 253 -16.14 11.44 -7.99
N LEU A 254 -15.01 11.53 -7.28
CA LEU A 254 -14.90 11.14 -5.88
C LEU A 254 -15.81 12.00 -4.98
N ALA A 255 -15.90 13.30 -5.25
CA ALA A 255 -16.79 14.21 -4.54
C ALA A 255 -18.28 13.86 -4.74
N LYS A 256 -18.67 13.45 -5.97
CA LYS A 256 -20.02 12.96 -6.25
C LYS A 256 -20.32 11.62 -5.56
N ARG A 257 -19.30 10.79 -5.38
CA ARG A 257 -19.37 9.48 -4.70
C ARG A 257 -19.06 9.55 -3.20
N LYS A 258 -19.12 10.72 -2.57
CA LYS A 258 -18.72 10.92 -1.16
C LYS A 258 -19.43 9.96 -0.18
N ASP A 259 -20.70 9.64 -0.43
CA ASP A 259 -21.52 8.80 0.48
C ASP A 259 -21.18 7.31 0.31
N ASP A 260 -20.49 6.96 -0.78
CA ASP A 260 -20.00 5.62 -1.09
C ASP A 260 -18.48 5.49 -0.91
N LEU A 261 -17.79 6.53 -0.45
CA LEU A 261 -16.33 6.58 -0.33
C LEU A 261 -15.89 6.42 1.13
N TYR A 262 -15.19 5.32 1.42
CA TYR A 262 -14.75 4.98 2.78
C TYR A 262 -13.24 4.98 2.91
N GLY A 263 -12.74 5.34 4.10
CA GLY A 263 -11.32 5.25 4.44
C GLY A 263 -11.02 4.16 5.46
N ILE A 264 -10.19 3.18 5.09
CA ILE A 264 -9.77 2.08 5.99
C ILE A 264 -8.24 1.94 5.95
N VAL A 265 -7.60 2.34 7.05
CA VAL A 265 -6.15 2.20 7.23
C VAL A 265 -5.72 0.74 7.15
N ASN A 266 -4.61 0.49 6.45
CA ASN A 266 -4.02 -0.84 6.32
C ASN A 266 -3.50 -1.35 7.67
N GLY A 267 -3.42 -2.67 7.80
CA GLY A 267 -2.71 -3.29 8.92
C GLY A 267 -1.23 -3.49 8.62
N ILE A 268 -0.46 -3.82 9.66
CA ILE A 268 0.92 -4.31 9.55
C ILE A 268 1.02 -5.76 10.03
N ASP A 269 2.01 -6.49 9.51
CA ASP A 269 2.28 -7.87 9.94
C ASP A 269 3.19 -7.90 11.17
N PHE A 270 2.61 -8.12 12.35
CA PHE A 270 3.31 -8.28 13.63
C PHE A 270 4.16 -9.56 13.74
N LYS A 271 4.15 -10.45 12.73
CA LYS A 271 5.14 -11.54 12.64
C LYS A 271 6.47 -11.04 12.08
N VAL A 272 6.43 -9.99 11.27
CA VAL A 272 7.62 -9.34 10.67
C VAL A 272 8.04 -8.16 11.53
N TRP A 273 7.12 -7.22 11.76
CA TRP A 273 7.36 -5.97 12.47
C TRP A 273 6.91 -6.06 13.91
N ASN A 274 7.80 -6.57 14.78
CA ASN A 274 7.52 -6.70 16.20
C ASN A 274 8.82 -6.78 17.03
N PRO A 275 9.15 -5.76 17.85
CA PRO A 275 10.39 -5.73 18.62
C PRO A 275 10.51 -6.87 19.64
N GLU A 276 9.42 -7.57 19.98
CA GLU A 276 9.44 -8.72 20.89
C GLU A 276 9.93 -10.01 20.21
N LYS A 277 9.84 -10.09 18.87
CA LYS A 277 10.08 -11.32 18.11
C LYS A 277 11.04 -11.16 16.96
N ASP A 278 11.28 -9.92 16.54
CA ASP A 278 12.13 -9.56 15.41
C ASP A 278 13.52 -10.19 15.54
N LYS A 279 13.92 -10.91 14.51
CA LYS A 279 15.19 -11.65 14.43
C LYS A 279 16.33 -10.80 13.88
N HIS A 280 16.03 -9.65 13.29
CA HIS A 280 17.00 -8.74 12.67
C HIS A 280 17.58 -7.76 13.70
N ILE A 281 16.99 -7.66 14.89
CA ILE A 281 17.43 -6.72 15.92
C ILE A 281 18.24 -7.43 17.00
N LYS A 282 19.26 -6.74 17.52
CA LYS A 282 20.20 -7.32 18.48
C LYS A 282 19.54 -7.67 19.81
N LYS A 283 18.69 -6.77 20.32
CA LYS A 283 17.99 -6.94 21.57
C LYS A 283 16.49 -6.79 21.35
N LYS A 284 15.75 -7.86 21.66
CA LYS A 284 14.29 -7.84 21.69
C LYS A 284 13.78 -7.10 22.92
N TYR A 285 12.68 -6.37 22.77
CA TYR A 285 12.08 -5.57 23.83
C TYR A 285 10.56 -5.43 23.64
N THR A 286 9.91 -5.01 24.71
CA THR A 286 8.47 -4.82 24.86
C THR A 286 8.24 -3.40 25.40
N ILE A 287 6.98 -2.97 25.43
CA ILE A 287 6.60 -1.71 26.09
C ILE A 287 6.98 -1.64 27.59
N LYS A 288 7.19 -2.79 28.24
CA LYS A 288 7.52 -2.88 29.67
C LYS A 288 9.02 -2.72 29.97
N ASN A 289 9.90 -2.85 28.98
CA ASN A 289 11.36 -2.81 29.14
C ASN A 289 12.04 -2.00 28.02
N LEU A 290 11.58 -0.77 27.79
CA LEU A 290 12.06 0.11 26.72
C LEU A 290 13.56 0.43 26.78
N ASP A 291 14.16 0.39 27.97
CA ASP A 291 15.60 0.66 28.12
C ASP A 291 16.45 -0.33 27.30
N ALA A 292 15.92 -1.53 27.00
CA ALA A 292 16.56 -2.49 26.11
C ALA A 292 16.69 -2.02 24.66
N LYS A 293 15.91 -1.01 24.23
CA LYS A 293 16.05 -0.36 22.91
C LYS A 293 17.41 0.32 22.76
N ARG A 294 18.03 0.78 23.85
CA ARG A 294 19.36 1.41 23.85
C ARG A 294 20.42 0.54 23.18
N ILE A 295 20.38 -0.78 23.40
CA ILE A 295 21.32 -1.72 22.77
C ILE A 295 21.18 -1.71 21.23
N ASN A 296 19.96 -1.56 20.71
CA ASN A 296 19.76 -1.46 19.26
C ASN A 296 20.22 -0.10 18.72
N LYS A 297 20.11 0.97 19.51
CA LYS A 297 20.67 2.29 19.18
C LYS A 297 22.20 2.24 19.07
N GLU A 298 22.86 1.55 20.00
CA GLU A 298 24.31 1.31 19.99
C GLU A 298 24.73 0.58 18.70
N VAL A 299 24.03 -0.51 18.35
CA VAL A 299 24.29 -1.26 17.11
C VAL A 299 24.10 -0.39 15.86
N LEU A 300 23.04 0.42 15.82
CA LEU A 300 22.80 1.34 14.71
C LEU A 300 23.92 2.39 14.60
N ALA A 301 24.33 2.96 15.74
CA ALA A 301 25.38 3.97 15.79
C ALA A 301 26.74 3.40 15.34
N GLU A 302 27.14 2.24 15.87
CA GLU A 302 28.36 1.53 15.47
C GLU A 302 28.39 1.24 13.97
N LYS A 303 27.26 0.79 13.40
CA LYS A 303 27.14 0.46 11.98
C LYS A 303 27.41 1.64 11.04
N PHE A 304 27.24 2.86 11.52
CA PHE A 304 27.45 4.10 10.77
C PHE A 304 28.54 5.01 11.36
N ASN A 305 29.38 4.49 12.26
CA ASN A 305 30.44 5.24 12.95
C ASN A 305 29.94 6.53 13.62
N PHE A 306 28.74 6.47 14.19
CA PHE A 306 28.17 7.53 14.99
C PHE A 306 28.63 7.43 16.44
N GLU A 307 28.78 8.58 17.10
CA GLU A 307 28.99 8.64 18.54
C GLU A 307 27.79 8.03 19.28
N VAL A 308 28.07 7.07 20.17
CA VAL A 308 27.06 6.45 21.03
C VAL A 308 26.75 7.38 22.20
N SER A 309 25.60 8.05 22.15
CA SER A 309 25.17 8.97 23.22
C SER A 309 23.64 8.96 23.41
N ASP A 310 23.20 9.01 24.67
CA ASP A 310 21.77 9.19 25.01
C ASP A 310 21.31 10.63 24.79
N GLU A 311 22.24 11.58 24.79
CA GLU A 311 21.96 13.01 24.60
C GLU A 311 21.79 13.38 23.12
N ILE A 312 22.36 12.59 22.21
CA ILE A 312 22.30 12.80 20.77
C ILE A 312 21.23 11.88 20.17
N PRO A 313 20.08 12.39 19.69
CA PRO A 313 19.08 11.56 19.04
C PRO A 313 19.53 11.14 17.63
N ILE A 314 19.17 9.91 17.25
CA ILE A 314 19.30 9.41 15.87
C ILE A 314 17.96 9.56 15.15
N ILE A 315 17.95 10.25 14.01
CA ILE A 315 16.80 10.34 13.10
C ILE A 315 16.98 9.35 11.96
N GLY A 316 16.06 8.39 11.85
CA GLY A 316 15.99 7.43 10.74
C GLY A 316 15.09 7.92 9.60
N ILE A 317 15.46 7.57 8.37
CA ILE A 317 14.65 7.77 7.17
C ILE A 317 14.73 6.51 6.31
N ILE A 318 13.58 5.91 6.01
CA ILE A 318 13.48 4.80 5.06
C ILE A 318 12.42 5.16 4.01
N ALA A 319 12.83 5.43 2.78
CA ALA A 319 11.89 5.83 1.72
C ALA A 319 12.50 5.74 0.32
N ARG A 320 11.63 5.73 -0.70
CA ARG A 320 12.06 6.02 -2.08
C ARG A 320 12.43 7.50 -2.20
N MET A 321 13.59 7.80 -2.75
CA MET A 321 14.11 9.17 -2.86
C MET A 321 13.48 9.92 -4.03
N TYR A 322 12.24 10.37 -3.85
CA TYR A 322 11.49 11.20 -4.80
C TYR A 322 10.93 12.44 -4.13
N ASP A 323 10.57 13.45 -4.92
CA ASP A 323 9.99 14.70 -4.41
C ASP A 323 8.71 14.41 -3.62
N ALA A 324 7.84 13.52 -4.10
CA ALA A 324 6.62 13.11 -3.39
C ALA A 324 6.86 12.53 -1.97
N LYS A 325 8.10 12.11 -1.66
CA LYS A 325 8.51 11.62 -0.33
C LYS A 325 9.22 12.68 0.52
N GLY A 326 9.15 13.96 0.14
CA GLY A 326 9.69 15.05 0.94
C GLY A 326 11.20 15.28 0.80
N PHE A 327 11.86 14.60 -0.14
CA PHE A 327 13.31 14.72 -0.29
C PHE A 327 13.76 16.09 -0.78
N ASP A 328 12.90 16.83 -1.47
CA ASP A 328 13.18 18.22 -1.82
C ASP A 328 13.17 19.12 -0.57
N LEU A 329 12.27 18.86 0.40
CA LEU A 329 12.25 19.54 1.69
C LEU A 329 13.50 19.21 2.52
N ILE A 330 13.84 17.91 2.62
CA ILE A 330 15.04 17.44 3.33
C ILE A 330 16.28 18.11 2.74
N LYS A 331 16.43 18.09 1.42
CA LYS A 331 17.57 18.72 0.72
C LYS A 331 17.65 20.22 1.01
N LYS A 332 16.53 20.94 0.97
CA LYS A 332 16.45 22.39 1.25
C LYS A 332 16.84 22.72 2.70
N ALA A 333 16.36 21.95 3.68
CA ALA A 333 16.64 22.17 5.10
C ALA A 333 17.94 21.53 5.59
N PHE A 334 18.62 20.72 4.78
CA PHE A 334 19.67 19.80 5.22
C PHE A 334 20.76 20.47 6.05
N ALA A 335 21.30 21.59 5.58
CA ALA A 335 22.36 22.32 6.27
C ALA A 335 21.92 22.83 7.65
N GLU A 336 20.67 23.27 7.78
CA GLU A 336 20.10 23.72 9.06
C GLU A 336 19.80 22.55 10.00
N ILE A 337 19.37 21.41 9.47
CA ILE A 337 19.20 20.18 10.26
C ILE A 337 20.56 19.75 10.85
N MET A 338 21.63 19.79 10.05
CA MET A 338 22.98 19.38 10.51
C MET A 338 23.62 20.33 11.55
N LYS A 339 23.07 21.54 11.73
CA LYS A 339 23.46 22.45 12.84
C LYS A 339 22.92 21.97 14.19
N LEU A 340 21.90 21.11 14.21
CA LEU A 340 21.38 20.53 15.44
C LEU A 340 22.37 19.49 16.00
N ASN A 341 22.26 19.22 17.30
CA ASN A 341 23.00 18.14 17.94
C ASN A 341 22.26 16.82 17.72
N ILE A 342 22.29 16.31 16.49
CA ILE A 342 21.65 15.06 16.10
C ILE A 342 22.61 14.20 15.27
N GLN A 343 22.22 12.94 15.09
CA GLN A 343 22.68 12.08 14.01
C GLN A 343 21.51 11.71 13.09
N MET A 344 21.79 11.42 11.83
CA MET A 344 20.77 11.08 10.84
C MET A 344 21.23 9.96 9.91
N VAL A 345 20.39 8.94 9.75
CA VAL A 345 20.63 7.80 8.85
C VAL A 345 19.53 7.73 7.79
N LEU A 346 19.95 7.58 6.53
CA LEU A 346 19.06 7.40 5.38
C LEU A 346 19.25 6.03 4.75
N LEU A 347 18.17 5.29 4.57
CA LEU A 347 18.11 4.06 3.77
C LEU A 347 17.12 4.27 2.62
N GLY A 348 17.57 4.15 1.37
CA GLY A 348 16.66 4.24 0.24
C GLY A 348 17.33 4.33 -1.11
N THR A 349 16.51 4.30 -2.16
CA THR A 349 16.93 4.54 -3.55
C THR A 349 15.84 5.33 -4.29
N GLY A 350 16.15 5.94 -5.42
CA GLY A 350 15.28 6.86 -6.13
C GLY A 350 16.06 7.71 -7.13
N ASP A 351 15.68 8.96 -7.32
CA ASP A 351 16.26 9.83 -8.35
C ASP A 351 17.76 10.05 -8.15
N GLN A 352 18.51 10.02 -9.26
CA GLN A 352 19.96 10.23 -9.27
C GLN A 352 20.37 11.57 -8.62
N LYS A 353 19.52 12.61 -8.74
CA LYS A 353 19.76 13.92 -8.10
C LYS A 353 19.89 13.84 -6.58
N TYR A 354 19.19 12.90 -5.95
CA TYR A 354 19.24 12.67 -4.51
C TYR A 354 20.40 11.75 -4.13
N HIS A 355 20.66 10.70 -4.92
CA HIS A 355 21.86 9.86 -4.74
C HIS A 355 23.13 10.71 -4.70
N THR A 356 23.33 11.55 -5.72
CA THR A 356 24.51 12.43 -5.80
C THR A 356 24.58 13.40 -4.62
N PHE A 357 23.45 13.98 -4.20
CA PHE A 357 23.41 14.92 -3.09
C PHE A 357 23.75 14.25 -1.75
N PHE A 358 23.06 13.16 -1.39
CA PHE A 358 23.24 12.51 -0.09
C PHE A 358 24.58 11.80 0.03
N ASN A 359 25.11 11.24 -1.06
CA ASN A 359 26.47 10.69 -1.04
C ASN A 359 27.50 11.78 -0.69
N LYS A 360 27.39 12.96 -1.32
CA LYS A 360 28.24 14.12 -0.98
C LYS A 360 28.05 14.60 0.46
N MET A 361 26.81 14.62 0.95
CA MET A 361 26.52 15.03 2.33
C MET A 361 27.06 14.03 3.35
N SER A 362 27.07 12.73 3.05
CA SER A 362 27.63 11.70 3.93
C SER A 362 29.12 11.90 4.17
N SER A 363 29.88 12.31 3.15
CA SER A 363 31.30 12.65 3.33
C SER A 363 31.49 14.00 4.04
N LYS A 364 30.62 14.98 3.79
CA LYS A 364 30.75 16.33 4.37
C LYS A 364 30.43 16.36 5.87
N TYR A 365 29.49 15.53 6.32
CA TYR A 365 28.99 15.49 7.70
C TYR A 365 29.28 14.14 8.34
N GLU A 366 30.51 13.64 8.18
CA GLU A 366 30.98 12.39 8.78
C GLU A 366 30.73 12.38 10.31
N GLY A 367 30.29 11.24 10.84
CA GLY A 367 29.89 11.09 12.25
C GLY A 367 28.54 11.71 12.62
N LYS A 368 27.91 12.48 11.73
CA LYS A 368 26.54 13.04 11.92
C LYS A 368 25.53 12.55 10.90
N PHE A 369 25.91 12.34 9.64
CA PHE A 369 25.01 11.85 8.60
C PHE A 369 25.61 10.68 7.85
N ALA A 370 24.81 9.64 7.65
CA ALA A 370 25.16 8.49 6.85
C ALA A 370 23.99 8.07 5.96
N CYS A 371 24.29 7.48 4.80
CA CYS A 371 23.28 6.92 3.92
C CYS A 371 23.67 5.56 3.36
N TYR A 372 22.67 4.69 3.20
CA TYR A 372 22.72 3.47 2.40
C TYR A 372 21.81 3.64 1.18
N LEU A 373 22.43 3.74 0.00
CA LEU A 373 21.73 4.01 -1.26
C LEU A 373 21.30 2.70 -1.94
N GLY A 374 20.28 2.05 -1.41
CA GLY A 374 19.77 0.77 -1.89
C GLY A 374 18.61 0.24 -1.06
N PHE A 375 18.23 -1.01 -1.32
CA PHE A 375 17.27 -1.74 -0.49
C PHE A 375 18.02 -2.68 0.45
N ASN A 376 17.69 -2.65 1.74
CA ASN A 376 18.24 -3.57 2.72
C ASN A 376 17.23 -3.77 3.85
N ASP A 377 16.59 -4.94 3.85
CA ASP A 377 15.50 -5.29 4.77
C ASP A 377 16.00 -5.36 6.22
N GLU A 378 17.11 -6.06 6.47
CA GLU A 378 17.71 -6.15 7.81
C GLU A 378 18.07 -4.76 8.36
N LEU A 379 18.64 -3.90 7.53
CA LEU A 379 18.96 -2.53 7.93
C LEU A 379 17.70 -1.70 8.23
N ALA A 380 16.59 -1.93 7.53
CA ALA A 380 15.32 -1.28 7.85
C ALA A 380 14.87 -1.62 9.28
N HIS A 381 14.94 -2.89 9.66
CA HIS A 381 14.65 -3.34 11.03
C HIS A 381 15.63 -2.77 12.08
N ILE A 382 16.92 -2.66 11.75
CA ILE A 382 17.92 -2.04 12.63
C ILE A 382 17.63 -0.54 12.80
N ILE A 383 17.27 0.18 11.74
CA ILE A 383 16.89 1.60 11.83
C ILE A 383 15.62 1.77 12.67
N GLU A 384 14.56 1.01 12.39
CA GLU A 384 13.30 1.10 13.15
C GLU A 384 13.50 0.76 14.64
N SER A 385 14.41 -0.16 14.97
CA SER A 385 14.68 -0.52 16.36
C SER A 385 15.70 0.37 17.07
N GLY A 386 16.65 0.98 16.35
CA GLY A 386 17.73 1.76 16.94
C GLY A 386 17.55 3.28 16.88
N ALA A 387 16.75 3.80 15.95
CA ALA A 387 16.50 5.24 15.86
C ALA A 387 15.62 5.73 17.01
N ASP A 388 15.79 7.00 17.38
CA ASP A 388 14.93 7.68 18.34
C ASP A 388 13.71 8.30 17.64
N MET A 389 13.94 8.83 16.44
CA MET A 389 12.94 9.53 15.64
C MET A 389 12.91 8.97 14.22
N PHE A 390 11.75 9.04 13.57
CA PHE A 390 11.60 8.64 12.17
C PHE A 390 10.98 9.77 11.34
N LEU A 391 11.69 10.26 10.32
CA LEU A 391 11.23 11.40 9.53
C LEU A 391 10.53 10.96 8.24
N MET A 392 9.25 11.34 8.08
CA MET A 392 8.44 11.10 6.87
C MET A 392 7.76 12.40 6.39
N PRO A 393 8.46 13.25 5.63
CA PRO A 393 7.94 14.54 5.22
C PRO A 393 7.18 14.46 3.88
N SER A 394 6.43 13.37 3.65
CA SER A 394 5.78 13.07 2.37
C SER A 394 4.80 14.16 1.92
N GLN A 395 4.79 14.47 0.61
CA GLN A 395 3.84 15.42 -0.02
C GLN A 395 2.42 14.87 -0.06
N TYR A 396 2.30 13.57 -0.21
CA TYR A 396 1.07 12.81 0.00
C TYR A 396 1.46 11.40 0.42
N GLU A 397 0.60 10.75 1.19
CA GLU A 397 0.84 9.39 1.66
C GLU A 397 -0.50 8.69 1.87
N PRO A 398 -1.01 7.91 0.88
CA PRO A 398 -2.35 7.33 0.96
C PRO A 398 -2.58 6.55 2.25
N CYS A 399 -1.59 5.76 2.68
CA CYS A 399 -1.58 5.10 3.99
C CYS A 399 -0.28 5.38 4.73
N GLY A 400 0.85 5.03 4.11
CA GLY A 400 2.15 4.96 4.80
C GLY A 400 2.18 3.76 5.75
N LEU A 401 3.28 3.00 5.73
CA LEU A 401 3.46 1.86 6.65
C LEU A 401 4.56 2.13 7.68
N ASN A 402 5.60 2.87 7.30
CA ASN A 402 6.77 3.05 8.15
C ASN A 402 6.45 3.79 9.45
N GLN A 403 5.52 4.75 9.46
CA GLN A 403 5.10 5.39 10.71
C GLN A 403 4.46 4.39 11.68
N MET A 404 3.73 3.39 11.18
CA MET A 404 3.18 2.33 12.03
C MET A 404 4.27 1.40 12.54
N TYR A 405 5.27 1.08 11.71
CA TYR A 405 6.46 0.33 12.15
C TYR A 405 7.20 1.08 13.25
N SER A 406 7.51 2.37 13.02
CA SER A 406 8.21 3.21 13.99
C SER A 406 7.44 3.29 15.31
N LEU A 407 6.12 3.52 15.28
CA LEU A 407 5.29 3.54 16.48
C LEU A 407 5.34 2.22 17.25
N VAL A 408 5.29 1.07 16.57
CA VAL A 408 5.39 -0.26 17.20
C VAL A 408 6.77 -0.52 17.80
N TYR A 409 7.83 0.05 17.21
CA TYR A 409 9.20 -0.07 17.71
C TYR A 409 9.58 1.05 18.71
N GLY A 410 8.62 1.90 19.10
CA GLY A 410 8.89 3.03 19.99
C GLY A 410 9.87 4.04 19.39
N THR A 411 9.95 4.12 18.06
CA THR A 411 10.65 5.19 17.33
C THR A 411 9.62 6.26 17.01
N VAL A 412 9.84 7.49 17.48
CA VAL A 412 8.81 8.53 17.45
C VAL A 412 8.76 9.19 16.07
N PRO A 413 7.64 9.10 15.32
CA PRO A 413 7.58 9.63 13.97
C PRO A 413 7.44 11.16 13.97
N ILE A 414 8.09 11.81 13.01
CA ILE A 414 7.96 13.22 12.64
C ILE A 414 7.43 13.24 11.22
N VAL A 415 6.17 13.62 11.04
CA VAL A 415 5.46 13.44 9.78
C VAL A 415 4.80 14.72 9.30
N ARG A 416 4.50 14.78 8.00
CA ARG A 416 3.50 15.73 7.52
C ARG A 416 2.09 15.20 7.82
N GLU A 417 1.18 16.09 8.20
CA GLU A 417 -0.25 15.82 8.38
C GLU A 417 -0.91 15.64 7.01
N THR A 418 -0.83 14.42 6.46
CA THR A 418 -1.46 14.04 5.20
C THR A 418 -1.80 12.55 5.16
N GLY A 419 -2.89 12.21 4.48
CA GLY A 419 -3.37 10.84 4.28
C GLY A 419 -3.27 9.96 5.52
N GLY A 420 -2.75 8.75 5.38
CA GLY A 420 -2.67 7.81 6.50
C GLY A 420 -1.68 8.21 7.60
N LEU A 421 -0.76 9.14 7.35
CA LEU A 421 0.09 9.70 8.42
C LEU A 421 -0.76 10.48 9.42
N ALA A 422 -1.74 11.26 8.94
CA ALA A 422 -2.67 11.99 9.80
C ALA A 422 -3.62 11.08 10.58
N ASP A 423 -3.95 9.90 10.04
CA ASP A 423 -4.82 8.93 10.71
C ASP A 423 -4.11 8.07 11.76
N THR A 424 -2.78 7.97 11.69
CA THR A 424 -1.98 7.04 12.52
C THR A 424 -1.08 7.73 13.53
N VAL A 425 -0.65 8.96 13.23
CA VAL A 425 0.15 9.79 14.14
C VAL A 425 -0.76 10.81 14.81
N ILE A 426 -0.72 10.85 16.14
CA ILE A 426 -1.39 11.81 16.99
C ILE A 426 -0.34 12.80 17.46
N ARG A 427 -0.50 14.06 17.03
CA ARG A 427 0.41 15.15 17.40
C ARG A 427 0.55 15.25 18.92
N TYR A 428 1.79 15.25 19.40
CA TYR A 428 2.10 15.45 20.80
C TYR A 428 1.66 16.83 21.28
N ASP A 429 0.81 16.88 22.31
CA ASP A 429 0.34 18.08 22.99
C ASP A 429 1.06 18.20 24.34
N GLU A 430 1.89 19.24 24.49
CA GLU A 430 2.68 19.47 25.70
C GLU A 430 1.83 19.80 26.93
N ASN A 431 0.64 20.40 26.74
CA ASN A 431 -0.24 20.75 27.85
C ASN A 431 -0.96 19.53 28.42
N LYS A 432 -1.32 18.58 27.55
CA LYS A 432 -2.01 17.34 27.92
C LYS A 432 -1.05 16.21 28.25
N GLY A 433 0.17 16.26 27.71
CA GLY A 433 1.14 15.18 27.80
C GLY A 433 0.72 13.92 27.05
N ASP A 434 -0.09 14.07 26.00
CA ASP A 434 -0.61 12.98 25.15
C ASP A 434 -0.18 13.14 23.69
N GLY A 435 -0.32 12.06 22.91
CA GLY A 435 0.16 11.96 21.53
C GLY A 435 1.29 10.94 21.37
N ASN A 436 1.53 10.53 20.13
CA ASN A 436 2.47 9.46 19.79
C ASN A 436 3.53 9.88 18.75
N GLY A 437 3.52 11.14 18.29
CA GLY A 437 4.49 11.67 17.35
C GLY A 437 4.40 13.17 17.15
N PHE A 438 5.15 13.67 16.17
CA PHE A 438 5.22 15.09 15.82
C PHE A 438 4.73 15.32 14.41
N MET A 439 4.04 16.44 14.20
CA MET A 439 3.32 16.69 12.94
C MET A 439 3.46 18.15 12.50
N PHE A 440 3.68 18.35 11.21
CA PHE A 440 3.63 19.65 10.55
C PHE A 440 2.64 19.63 9.38
N LYS A 441 2.08 20.79 9.01
CA LYS A 441 0.94 20.85 8.07
C LYS A 441 1.39 21.23 6.67
N LYS A 442 2.08 22.36 6.52
CA LYS A 442 2.43 22.87 5.19
C LYS A 442 3.59 22.09 4.61
N TYR A 443 3.52 21.78 3.32
CA TYR A 443 4.60 21.13 2.59
C TYR A 443 5.74 22.14 2.30
N ASN A 444 6.51 22.48 3.33
CA ASN A 444 7.68 23.33 3.19
C ASN A 444 8.78 22.97 4.20
N ALA A 445 10.01 23.39 3.86
CA ALA A 445 11.20 23.03 4.61
C ALA A 445 11.28 23.70 5.99
N GLU A 446 10.68 24.89 6.14
CA GLU A 446 10.70 25.68 7.38
C GLU A 446 9.83 25.05 8.47
N GLU A 447 8.60 24.66 8.14
CA GLU A 447 7.69 23.97 9.06
C GLU A 447 8.23 22.59 9.45
N MET A 448 8.77 21.84 8.50
CA MET A 448 9.44 20.56 8.77
C MET A 448 10.60 20.76 9.76
N LEU A 449 11.50 21.72 9.49
CA LEU A 449 12.64 22.00 10.36
C LEU A 449 12.19 22.47 11.76
N LYS A 450 11.14 23.28 11.85
CA LYS A 450 10.56 23.72 13.13
C LYS A 450 10.09 22.53 13.95
N GLU A 451 9.38 21.59 13.34
CA GLU A 451 8.87 20.42 14.05
C GLU A 451 10.01 19.43 14.42
N ILE A 452 11.05 19.30 13.59
CA ILE A 452 12.27 18.57 13.95
C ILE A 452 12.93 19.19 15.18
N LYS A 453 13.11 20.52 15.20
CA LYS A 453 13.69 21.24 16.36
C LYS A 453 12.87 21.02 17.63
N ARG A 454 11.54 21.03 17.51
CA ARG A 454 10.62 20.75 18.61
C ARG A 454 10.81 19.34 19.15
N ALA A 455 10.81 18.32 18.28
CA ALA A 455 11.03 16.94 18.66
C ALA A 455 12.38 16.74 19.37
N VAL A 456 13.47 17.29 18.81
CA VAL A 456 14.82 17.25 19.40
C VAL A 456 14.86 17.93 20.77
N ASN A 457 14.11 19.02 20.97
CA ASN A 457 14.05 19.67 22.28
C ASN A 457 13.30 18.81 23.32
N ILE A 458 12.18 18.21 22.95
CA ILE A 458 11.40 17.32 23.84
C ILE A 458 12.17 16.04 24.17
N TYR A 459 13.00 15.52 23.25
CA TYR A 459 13.85 14.35 23.47
C TYR A 459 14.84 14.49 24.64
N LYS A 460 15.15 15.72 25.06
CA LYS A 460 15.98 15.99 26.25
C LYS A 460 15.28 15.55 27.54
N ASP A 461 13.95 15.59 27.59
CA ASP A 461 13.18 15.03 28.70
C ASP A 461 12.84 13.56 28.41
N LYS A 462 13.68 12.65 28.93
CA LYS A 462 13.51 11.20 28.73
C LYS A 462 12.20 10.66 29.31
N LYS A 463 11.66 11.27 30.37
CA LYS A 463 10.40 10.81 30.96
C LYS A 463 9.23 11.12 30.02
N ILE A 464 9.22 12.33 29.45
CA ILE A 464 8.25 12.70 28.42
C ILE A 464 8.43 11.83 27.17
N TRP A 465 9.66 11.68 26.69
CA TRP A 465 9.93 10.89 25.49
C TRP A 465 9.44 9.44 25.62
N GLN A 466 9.73 8.79 26.75
CA GLN A 466 9.24 7.44 27.02
C GLN A 466 7.69 7.36 27.06
N LYS A 467 6.99 8.42 27.49
CA LYS A 467 5.51 8.45 27.41
C LYS A 467 5.03 8.43 25.96
N ILE A 468 5.65 9.22 25.07
CA ILE A 468 5.33 9.28 23.64
C ILE A 468 5.59 7.92 22.99
N MET A 469 6.76 7.31 23.26
CA MET A 469 7.08 5.96 22.78
C MET A 469 6.03 4.93 23.22
N LYS A 470 5.64 4.94 24.50
CA LYS A 470 4.62 4.03 25.05
C LYS A 470 3.25 4.28 24.41
N ALA A 471 2.88 5.52 24.09
CA ALA A 471 1.64 5.83 23.39
C ALA A 471 1.63 5.20 21.98
N GLY A 472 2.75 5.31 21.25
CA GLY A 472 2.92 4.65 19.95
C GLY A 472 2.81 3.13 20.05
N MET A 473 3.57 2.50 20.94
CA MET A 473 3.61 1.04 21.10
C MET A 473 2.30 0.42 21.62
N LYS A 474 1.39 1.21 22.18
CA LYS A 474 0.04 0.75 22.58
C LYS A 474 -0.96 0.74 21.42
N SER A 475 -0.62 1.35 20.29
CA SER A 475 -1.52 1.48 19.14
C SER A 475 -1.73 0.12 18.48
N ASP A 476 -2.97 -0.21 18.12
CA ASP A 476 -3.31 -1.46 17.41
C ASP A 476 -3.38 -1.22 15.91
N PHE A 477 -2.27 -1.49 15.23
CA PHE A 477 -2.15 -1.47 13.77
C PHE A 477 -2.29 -2.87 13.16
N SER A 478 -2.90 -3.83 13.86
CA SER A 478 -2.98 -5.20 13.36
C SER A 478 -3.95 -5.33 12.18
N TRP A 479 -3.66 -6.28 11.29
CA TRP A 479 -4.61 -6.69 10.26
C TRP A 479 -5.97 -7.11 10.82
N LYS A 480 -6.03 -7.63 12.06
CA LYS A 480 -7.29 -7.95 12.73
C LYS A 480 -8.15 -6.70 12.97
N SER A 481 -7.54 -5.59 13.38
CA SER A 481 -8.24 -4.31 13.55
C SER A 481 -8.76 -3.77 12.22
N SER A 482 -7.92 -3.79 11.18
CA SER A 482 -8.30 -3.36 9.83
C SER A 482 -9.40 -4.24 9.21
N ALA A 483 -9.24 -5.57 9.27
CA ALA A 483 -10.20 -6.53 8.70
C ALA A 483 -11.60 -6.41 9.32
N LYS A 484 -11.72 -6.08 10.61
CA LYS A 484 -13.03 -5.79 11.23
C LYS A 484 -13.76 -4.65 10.51
N LYS A 485 -13.04 -3.56 10.18
CA LYS A 485 -13.60 -2.42 9.45
C LYS A 485 -14.02 -2.81 8.03
N TYR A 486 -13.23 -3.63 7.35
CA TYR A 486 -13.61 -4.19 6.05
C TYR A 486 -14.86 -5.07 6.15
N ILE A 487 -14.96 -5.93 7.16
CA ILE A 487 -16.15 -6.77 7.39
C ILE A 487 -17.39 -5.91 7.65
N ASP A 488 -17.25 -4.82 8.39
CA ASP A 488 -18.35 -3.87 8.62
C ASP A 488 -18.75 -3.15 7.33
N LEU A 489 -17.79 -2.80 6.47
CA LEU A 489 -18.08 -2.26 5.14
C LEU A 489 -18.77 -3.29 4.23
N TYR A 490 -18.32 -4.55 4.24
CA TYR A 490 -18.97 -5.63 3.50
C TYR A 490 -20.41 -5.85 3.95
N LYS A 491 -20.68 -5.78 5.26
CA LYS A 491 -22.05 -5.80 5.81
C LYS A 491 -22.90 -4.69 5.23
N THR A 492 -22.39 -3.45 5.22
CA THR A 492 -23.10 -2.30 4.65
C THR A 492 -23.44 -2.55 3.19
N ILE A 493 -22.46 -2.93 2.36
CA ILE A 493 -22.65 -3.18 0.92
C ILE A 493 -23.73 -4.23 0.66
N LEU A 494 -23.70 -5.32 1.43
CA LEU A 494 -24.59 -6.48 1.21
C LEU A 494 -25.99 -6.30 1.82
N ASN A 495 -26.18 -5.28 2.67
CA ASN A 495 -27.48 -4.95 3.26
C ASN A 495 -28.13 -3.72 2.62
N SER A 496 -27.40 -2.96 1.80
CA SER A 496 -27.95 -1.88 0.99
C SER A 496 -28.80 -2.49 -0.13
N ASN A 497 -30.12 -2.20 -0.10
CA ASN A 497 -31.07 -2.59 -1.14
C ASN A 497 -30.67 -1.99 -2.49
#